data_AF-A0A0S7ZQC2-F1
#
_entry.id   AF-A0A0S7ZQC2-F1
#
_cell.length_a   1.000
_cell.length_b   1.000
_cell.length_c   1.000
_cell.angle_alpha   90.00
_cell.angle_beta   90.00
_cell.angle_gamma   90.00
#
_symmetry.space_group_name_H-M   'P 1'
#
loop_
_entity.id
_entity.type
_entity.pdbx_description
1 polymer ?
#
loop_
_entity_poly.entity_id
_entity_poly.type
_entity_poly.pdbx_seq_one_letter_code
_entity_poly.pdbx_strand_id
1 'polypeptide(L)'
;MISPNPLNTRFALRACMVAASVVGLAACSTLPSPPPDSTQFLQPTEQTTDNQSVFSCSRYYRELDRLIVRFHVQDAQTTAIRGYPYLHVNRLLAGLTQHIDHPDKLAMWLKLAAQLALQTNSIELNNLPESALQELIQIVPPHLSGQEPGSVLTLCSQTLLRYQIASTTDRQKILTHARVPDNYRTWQRIVGLYPIVSLAVAAGINNWHQKSSAVLQTPLANLPVKGRLTRYYTDTHTAYSDASDVQSAIDAAKQNPLGFPLLDSETQQRLFATFAPLWEIDTVQSDDKIGAPDWPSGEANAHVDTSRPTVYTLLSHAIFGGEILVQLNYIVWFPRRPCTSSLDFLCGHMDGLTWRVTLGTDGNPLIYDAIHNCGCYHTFFPTQYLRAIPPPPVTVESRATLDEAAFAPLQAPPIKPPQKLVLRIAPTSHHIVSVNVQQTQQDDSNYEEIAAAWDNYHTLRSLPHDYPPIKRKSLFQENAIVTGSQRKERWFFWPLGVPSAGAMRQWGNHATAFIGRRHFDEPYLFEHAFTAGEP
;
A
#
# COMPACT_ATOMS: atom_id res chain seq x y z
N MET A 1 -32.31 3.65 9.70
CA MET A 1 -32.61 3.66 8.25
C MET A 1 -32.12 4.98 7.67
N ILE A 2 -31.22 4.97 6.69
CA ILE A 2 -30.77 6.19 6.01
C ILE A 2 -30.91 5.92 4.52
N SER A 3 -32.09 6.28 3.99
CA SER A 3 -32.35 6.37 2.56
C SER A 3 -31.71 7.66 2.03
N PRO A 4 -31.08 7.70 0.85
CA PRO A 4 -30.69 8.95 0.23
C PRO A 4 -31.94 9.66 -0.28
N ASN A 5 -32.21 10.85 0.24
CA ASN A 5 -33.27 11.72 -0.24
C ASN A 5 -33.01 12.12 -1.72
N PRO A 6 -33.97 11.96 -2.66
CA PRO A 6 -33.74 12.05 -4.10
C PRO A 6 -33.80 13.50 -4.63
N LEU A 7 -33.17 14.44 -3.94
CA LEU A 7 -33.21 15.87 -4.28
C LEU A 7 -31.86 16.49 -4.66
N ASN A 8 -30.75 15.74 -4.59
CA ASN A 8 -29.44 16.21 -5.08
C ASN A 8 -29.10 15.79 -6.52
N THR A 9 -30.03 15.15 -7.23
CA THR A 9 -29.84 14.70 -8.62
C THR A 9 -30.23 15.74 -9.68
N ARG A 10 -30.66 16.96 -9.30
CA ARG A 10 -31.12 17.98 -10.27
C ARG A 10 -30.12 19.10 -10.59
N PHE A 11 -28.98 19.18 -9.92
CA PHE A 11 -27.95 20.19 -10.24
C PHE A 11 -26.76 19.66 -11.07
N ALA A 12 -26.68 18.35 -11.33
CA ALA A 12 -25.62 17.74 -12.13
C ALA A 12 -26.01 17.45 -13.60
N LEU A 13 -27.17 17.93 -14.07
CA LEU A 13 -27.78 17.50 -15.34
C LEU A 13 -27.87 18.58 -16.42
N ARG A 14 -27.11 19.68 -16.32
CA ARG A 14 -27.13 20.76 -17.34
C ARG A 14 -25.77 21.27 -17.85
N ALA A 15 -24.67 20.59 -17.58
CA ALA A 15 -23.38 20.98 -18.12
C ALA A 15 -22.64 19.75 -18.69
N CYS A 16 -23.07 19.27 -19.87
CA CYS A 16 -22.26 18.45 -20.77
C CYS A 16 -23.00 18.18 -22.09
N MET A 17 -23.19 19.22 -22.89
CA MET A 17 -23.21 19.13 -24.36
C MET A 17 -22.55 20.40 -24.87
N VAL A 18 -21.81 20.29 -25.99
CA VAL A 18 -20.94 21.30 -26.64
C VAL A 18 -19.49 21.23 -26.11
N ALA A 19 -18.42 20.99 -26.88
CA ALA A 19 -18.23 20.92 -28.33
C ALA A 19 -17.11 19.92 -28.69
N ALA A 20 -17.22 19.38 -29.90
CA ALA A 20 -16.12 18.79 -30.64
C ALA A 20 -15.37 19.86 -31.47
N SER A 21 -14.08 19.59 -31.68
CA SER A 21 -13.25 19.96 -32.85
C SER A 21 -12.35 21.21 -32.78
N VAL A 22 -11.12 21.00 -33.31
CA VAL A 22 -10.10 21.97 -33.83
C VAL A 22 -9.18 22.53 -32.71
N VAL A 23 -7.84 22.44 -32.63
CA VAL A 23 -6.61 22.22 -33.46
C VAL A 23 -5.58 21.62 -32.47
N GLY A 24 -4.64 20.71 -32.73
CA GLY A 24 -3.63 20.58 -33.78
C GLY A 24 -2.23 20.89 -33.22
N LEU A 25 -1.37 19.86 -33.26
CA LEU A 25 0.10 19.89 -33.27
C LEU A 25 0.85 20.65 -32.16
N ALA A 26 1.13 19.94 -31.06
CA ALA A 26 2.46 19.80 -30.43
C ALA A 26 2.37 18.82 -29.26
N ALA A 27 1.89 17.59 -29.51
CA ALA A 27 1.97 16.53 -28.52
C ALA A 27 3.39 15.95 -28.55
N CYS A 28 4.27 16.46 -27.68
CA CYS A 28 5.36 15.62 -27.17
C CYS A 28 4.68 14.49 -26.39
N SER A 29 4.31 13.44 -27.10
CA SER A 29 3.89 12.18 -26.51
C SER A 29 5.02 11.68 -25.62
N THR A 30 4.85 11.77 -24.31
CA THR A 30 5.47 10.80 -23.40
C THR A 30 4.79 9.47 -23.68
N LEU A 31 5.25 8.79 -24.73
CA LEU A 31 4.99 7.38 -24.97
C LEU A 31 5.32 6.63 -23.68
N PRO A 32 4.62 5.53 -23.35
CA PRO A 32 5.12 4.60 -22.34
C PRO A 32 6.57 4.29 -22.70
N SER A 33 7.47 4.44 -21.72
CA SER A 33 8.88 4.11 -21.90
C SER A 33 8.97 2.80 -22.65
N PRO A 34 9.78 2.69 -23.72
CA PRO A 34 10.01 1.40 -24.36
C PRO A 34 10.44 0.40 -23.28
N PRO A 35 10.14 -0.90 -23.45
CA PRO A 35 10.70 -1.92 -22.58
C PRO A 35 12.21 -1.67 -22.47
N PRO A 36 12.80 -1.83 -21.28
CA PRO A 36 14.16 -1.40 -21.01
C PRO A 36 15.07 -1.91 -22.12
N ASP A 37 15.69 -0.97 -22.83
CA ASP A 37 16.69 -1.29 -23.84
C ASP A 37 17.74 -2.19 -23.18
N SER A 38 17.73 -3.46 -23.58
CA SER A 38 18.38 -4.57 -22.88
C SER A 38 19.89 -4.63 -23.12
N THR A 39 20.45 -3.54 -23.65
CA THR A 39 21.76 -3.48 -24.28
C THR A 39 22.81 -2.68 -23.50
N GLN A 40 22.44 -1.97 -22.42
CA GLN A 40 23.40 -1.31 -21.53
C GLN A 40 23.46 -2.00 -20.17
N PHE A 41 24.11 -3.16 -20.12
CA PHE A 41 24.35 -3.89 -18.88
C PHE A 41 25.84 -4.17 -18.69
N LEU A 42 26.23 -4.20 -17.42
CA LEU A 42 27.54 -4.59 -16.87
C LEU A 42 28.36 -5.44 -17.84
N GLN A 43 29.34 -4.83 -18.49
CA GLN A 43 30.43 -5.53 -19.15
C GLN A 43 31.63 -5.43 -18.22
N PRO A 44 31.98 -6.51 -17.48
CA PRO A 44 33.20 -6.50 -16.69
C PRO A 44 34.40 -6.28 -17.61
N THR A 45 35.28 -5.34 -17.26
CA THR A 45 36.43 -4.94 -18.07
C THR A 45 37.62 -5.91 -17.99
N GLU A 46 37.58 -6.93 -17.12
CA GLU A 46 38.64 -7.93 -16.96
C GLU A 46 38.09 -9.36 -16.86
N GLN A 47 38.84 -10.37 -17.29
CA GLN A 47 38.44 -11.79 -17.24
C GLN A 47 38.95 -12.47 -15.97
N THR A 48 38.28 -12.23 -14.84
CA THR A 48 38.47 -12.99 -13.59
C THR A 48 37.33 -13.98 -13.37
N THR A 49 37.52 -15.00 -12.54
CA THR A 49 36.45 -15.93 -12.13
C THR A 49 35.26 -15.21 -11.50
N ASP A 50 35.50 -14.12 -10.76
CA ASP A 50 34.45 -13.28 -10.18
C ASP A 50 33.62 -12.59 -11.27
N ASN A 51 34.26 -12.13 -12.34
CA ASN A 51 33.58 -11.51 -13.47
C ASN A 51 32.74 -12.51 -14.27
N GLN A 52 33.13 -13.79 -14.32
CA GLN A 52 32.32 -14.85 -14.91
C GLN A 52 31.06 -15.18 -14.06
N SER A 53 31.20 -15.20 -12.73
CA SER A 53 30.05 -15.38 -11.81
C SER A 53 29.06 -14.23 -11.91
N VAL A 54 29.55 -12.98 -11.94
CA VAL A 54 28.73 -11.78 -12.15
C VAL A 54 27.99 -11.83 -13.49
N PHE A 55 28.69 -12.19 -14.58
CA PHE A 55 28.08 -12.29 -15.91
C PHE A 55 26.97 -13.36 -15.97
N SER A 56 27.25 -14.56 -15.46
CA SER A 56 26.28 -15.66 -15.46
C SER A 56 25.05 -15.37 -14.58
N CYS A 57 25.24 -14.74 -13.42
CA CYS A 57 24.13 -14.31 -12.58
C CYS A 57 23.31 -13.17 -13.20
N SER A 58 23.94 -12.22 -13.88
CA SER A 58 23.24 -11.18 -14.65
C SER A 58 22.39 -11.78 -15.78
N ARG A 59 22.91 -12.82 -16.46
CA ARG A 59 22.14 -13.57 -17.47
C ARG A 59 20.94 -14.28 -16.85
N TYR A 60 21.09 -14.88 -15.67
CA TYR A 60 20.00 -15.55 -14.96
C TYR A 60 18.85 -14.60 -14.64
N TYR A 61 19.14 -13.44 -14.06
CA TYR A 61 18.11 -12.41 -13.77
C TYR A 61 17.40 -11.92 -15.03
N ARG A 62 18.13 -11.74 -16.14
CA ARG A 62 17.54 -11.28 -17.40
C ARG A 62 16.52 -12.27 -17.98
N GLU A 63 16.82 -13.56 -17.87
CA GLU A 63 15.87 -14.58 -18.32
C GLU A 63 14.68 -14.70 -17.36
N LEU A 64 14.91 -14.56 -16.05
CA LEU A 64 13.84 -14.48 -15.07
C LEU A 64 12.88 -13.32 -15.41
N ASP A 65 13.39 -12.10 -15.61
CA ASP A 65 12.59 -10.94 -16.02
C ASP A 65 11.80 -11.24 -17.30
N ARG A 66 12.44 -11.86 -18.31
CA ARG A 66 11.79 -12.23 -19.57
C ARG A 66 10.61 -13.17 -19.34
N LEU A 67 10.78 -14.18 -18.49
CA LEU A 67 9.75 -15.17 -18.18
C LEU A 67 8.63 -14.56 -17.35
N ILE A 68 8.96 -13.72 -16.36
CA ILE A 68 7.98 -12.97 -15.58
C ILE A 68 7.06 -12.17 -16.50
N VAL A 69 7.64 -11.45 -17.48
CA VAL A 69 6.87 -10.67 -18.46
C VAL A 69 6.05 -11.55 -19.38
N ARG A 70 6.63 -12.64 -19.89
CA ARG A 70 5.96 -13.57 -20.81
C ARG A 70 4.72 -14.22 -20.17
N PHE A 71 4.76 -14.50 -18.87
CA PHE A 71 3.69 -15.19 -18.16
C PHE A 71 2.77 -14.25 -17.37
N HIS A 72 2.95 -12.94 -17.46
CA HIS A 72 2.12 -11.93 -16.78
C HIS A 72 2.06 -12.12 -15.24
N VAL A 73 3.18 -12.49 -14.63
CA VAL A 73 3.29 -12.73 -13.18
C VAL A 73 4.01 -11.60 -12.43
N GLN A 74 4.20 -10.45 -13.08
CA GLN A 74 4.82 -9.27 -12.49
C GLN A 74 4.10 -8.85 -11.21
N ASP A 75 4.89 -8.53 -10.21
CA ASP A 75 4.43 -7.94 -8.97
C ASP A 75 4.65 -6.42 -8.99
N ALA A 76 3.61 -5.66 -8.62
CA ALA A 76 3.63 -4.20 -8.74
C ALA A 76 3.97 -3.46 -7.43
N GLN A 77 4.31 -4.16 -6.34
CA GLN A 77 4.58 -3.52 -5.04
C GLN A 77 5.91 -2.74 -5.02
N THR A 78 6.89 -3.15 -5.83
CA THR A 78 8.20 -2.49 -5.92
C THR A 78 8.58 -2.26 -7.37
N THR A 79 9.54 -1.37 -7.62
CA THR A 79 10.01 -1.05 -8.97
C THR A 79 11.47 -1.45 -9.13
N ALA A 80 11.76 -2.29 -10.12
CA ALA A 80 13.13 -2.61 -10.52
C ALA A 80 13.88 -1.36 -11.00
N ILE A 81 15.12 -1.18 -10.56
CA ILE A 81 15.97 -0.11 -11.07
C ILE A 81 16.43 -0.49 -12.47
N ARG A 82 16.21 0.40 -13.44
CA ARG A 82 16.57 0.15 -14.85
C ARG A 82 18.06 -0.20 -14.98
N GLY A 83 18.35 -1.38 -15.52
CA GLY A 83 19.72 -1.88 -15.66
C GLY A 83 20.20 -2.78 -14.50
N TYR A 84 19.41 -2.89 -13.43
CA TYR A 84 19.78 -3.60 -12.19
C TYR A 84 18.56 -4.36 -11.65
N PRO A 85 18.08 -5.42 -12.32
CA PRO A 85 16.87 -6.16 -11.90
C PRO A 85 16.99 -6.87 -10.54
N TYR A 86 18.21 -6.97 -10.01
CA TYR A 86 18.49 -7.44 -8.66
C TYR A 86 18.41 -6.32 -7.61
N LEU A 87 18.03 -5.09 -7.98
CA LEU A 87 17.80 -3.95 -7.10
C LEU A 87 16.42 -3.35 -7.37
N HIS A 88 15.56 -3.32 -6.35
CA HIS A 88 14.22 -2.74 -6.44
C HIS A 88 14.07 -1.63 -5.40
N VAL A 89 13.17 -0.68 -5.69
CA VAL A 89 12.82 0.39 -4.77
C VAL A 89 11.31 0.49 -4.58
N ASN A 90 10.92 0.87 -3.37
CA ASN A 90 9.61 1.45 -3.07
C ASN A 90 9.78 2.98 -2.90
N ARG A 91 8.67 3.71 -2.65
CA ARG A 91 8.74 5.17 -2.49
C ARG A 91 9.63 5.62 -1.33
N LEU A 92 9.69 4.83 -0.25
CA LEU A 92 10.59 5.09 0.87
C LEU A 92 12.07 5.06 0.45
N LEU A 93 12.55 3.96 -0.14
CA LEU A 93 13.95 3.86 -0.56
C LEU A 93 14.30 4.88 -1.64
N ALA A 94 13.36 5.17 -2.55
CA ALA A 94 13.52 6.25 -3.53
C ALA A 94 13.69 7.62 -2.83
N GLY A 95 12.88 7.90 -1.80
CA GLY A 95 12.96 9.14 -1.01
C GLY A 95 14.21 9.27 -0.15
N LEU A 96 14.91 8.17 0.16
CA LEU A 96 16.17 8.18 0.90
C LEU A 96 17.39 8.48 0.03
N THR A 97 17.28 8.41 -1.31
CA THR A 97 18.42 8.60 -2.23
C THR A 97 19.12 9.95 -2.05
N GLN A 98 18.38 11.00 -1.68
CA GLN A 98 18.92 12.34 -1.41
C GLN A 98 19.80 12.43 -0.15
N HIS A 99 19.70 11.45 0.76
CA HIS A 99 20.43 11.39 2.03
C HIS A 99 21.66 10.45 1.98
N ILE A 100 22.00 9.93 0.79
CA ILE A 100 23.13 9.04 0.57
C ILE A 100 24.39 9.86 0.26
N ASP A 101 25.06 10.31 1.32
CA ASP A 101 26.27 11.14 1.29
C ASP A 101 27.57 10.37 1.60
N HIS A 102 27.46 9.13 2.10
CA HIS A 102 28.59 8.31 2.56
C HIS A 102 28.59 6.91 1.93
N PRO A 103 29.76 6.31 1.63
CA PRO A 103 29.86 4.95 1.08
C PRO A 103 29.13 3.88 1.93
N ASP A 104 29.17 3.98 3.25
CA ASP A 104 28.49 3.02 4.13
C ASP A 104 26.96 3.13 4.06
N LYS A 105 26.44 4.36 3.93
CA LYS A 105 25.01 4.60 3.68
C LYS A 105 24.58 4.02 2.34
N LEU A 106 25.40 4.20 1.31
CA LEU A 106 25.15 3.62 -0.01
C LEU A 106 25.15 2.10 0.03
N ALA A 107 26.14 1.48 0.68
CA ALA A 107 26.21 0.04 0.81
C ALA A 107 24.99 -0.53 1.56
N MET A 108 24.54 0.15 2.61
CA MET A 108 23.34 -0.21 3.35
C MET A 108 22.07 -0.02 2.49
N TRP A 109 21.97 1.07 1.73
CA TRP A 109 20.85 1.33 0.82
C TRP A 109 20.76 0.26 -0.28
N LEU A 110 21.90 -0.13 -0.88
CA LEU A 110 21.98 -1.19 -1.88
C LEU A 110 21.54 -2.54 -1.30
N LYS A 111 21.89 -2.84 -0.04
CA LYS A 111 21.41 -4.06 0.65
C LYS A 111 19.89 -4.06 0.79
N LEU A 112 19.28 -2.95 1.21
CA LEU A 112 17.82 -2.83 1.31
C LEU A 112 17.14 -2.98 -0.06
N ALA A 113 17.69 -2.35 -1.10
CA ALA A 113 17.17 -2.45 -2.47
C ALA A 113 17.26 -3.89 -3.02
N ALA A 114 18.35 -4.61 -2.72
CA ALA A 114 18.50 -6.00 -3.08
C ALA A 114 17.56 -6.93 -2.30
N GLN A 115 17.28 -6.63 -1.04
CA GLN A 115 16.29 -7.37 -0.24
C GLN A 115 14.87 -7.21 -0.80
N LEU A 116 14.47 -5.98 -1.19
CA LEU A 116 13.19 -5.74 -1.85
C LEU A 116 13.09 -6.49 -3.18
N ALA A 117 14.17 -6.51 -3.96
CA ALA A 117 14.23 -7.24 -5.22
C ALA A 117 14.08 -8.74 -4.97
N LEU A 118 14.85 -9.30 -4.03
CA LEU A 118 14.82 -10.73 -3.73
C LEU A 118 13.41 -11.18 -3.26
N GLN A 119 12.75 -10.39 -2.41
CA GLN A 119 11.38 -10.69 -1.99
C GLN A 119 10.41 -10.68 -3.18
N THR A 120 10.49 -9.66 -4.04
CA THR A 120 9.61 -9.49 -5.21
C THR A 120 9.85 -10.60 -6.23
N ASN A 121 11.10 -10.81 -6.62
CA ASN A 121 11.50 -11.83 -7.59
C ASN A 121 11.19 -13.25 -7.08
N SER A 122 11.27 -13.50 -5.76
CA SER A 122 10.87 -14.80 -5.19
C SER A 122 9.36 -15.04 -5.31
N ILE A 123 8.54 -14.00 -5.16
CA ILE A 123 7.09 -14.09 -5.31
C ILE A 123 6.71 -14.31 -6.77
N GLU A 124 7.36 -13.58 -7.69
CA GLU A 124 7.13 -13.72 -9.13
C GLU A 124 7.59 -15.10 -9.63
N LEU A 125 8.76 -15.58 -9.18
CA LEU A 125 9.26 -16.93 -9.44
C LEU A 125 8.26 -18.01 -8.96
N ASN A 126 7.67 -17.84 -7.77
CA ASN A 126 6.69 -18.77 -7.22
C ASN A 126 5.36 -18.80 -8.02
N ASN A 127 5.06 -17.74 -8.76
CA ASN A 127 3.87 -17.63 -9.60
C ASN A 127 4.11 -18.13 -11.03
N LEU A 128 5.34 -18.43 -11.42
CA LEU A 128 5.66 -18.98 -12.73
C LEU A 128 5.11 -20.41 -12.90
N PRO A 129 4.64 -20.78 -14.10
CA PRO A 129 4.27 -22.16 -14.40
C PRO A 129 5.50 -23.06 -14.50
N GLU A 130 5.28 -24.36 -14.33
CA GLU A 130 6.35 -25.38 -14.37
C GLU A 130 7.22 -25.29 -15.64
N SER A 131 6.62 -25.03 -16.81
CA SER A 131 7.37 -24.89 -18.06
C SER A 131 8.40 -23.75 -18.04
N ALA A 132 8.08 -22.63 -17.38
CA ALA A 132 8.99 -21.50 -17.23
C ALA A 132 10.13 -21.82 -16.25
N LEU A 133 9.84 -22.56 -15.18
CA LEU A 133 10.84 -23.02 -14.24
C LEU A 133 11.84 -23.97 -14.93
N GLN A 134 11.36 -24.87 -15.79
CA GLN A 134 12.22 -25.73 -16.60
C GLN A 134 13.12 -24.92 -17.56
N GLU A 135 12.62 -23.85 -18.17
CA GLU A 135 13.44 -22.93 -18.98
C GLU A 135 14.55 -22.27 -18.13
N LEU A 136 14.25 -21.83 -16.90
CA LEU A 136 15.25 -21.26 -15.98
C LEU A 136 16.32 -22.27 -15.56
N ILE A 137 15.96 -23.53 -15.34
CA ILE A 137 16.91 -24.57 -14.93
C ILE A 137 18.00 -24.75 -15.98
N GLN A 138 17.69 -24.61 -17.27
CA GLN A 138 18.66 -24.77 -18.36
C GLN A 138 19.75 -23.68 -18.42
N ILE A 139 19.54 -22.56 -17.73
CA ILE A 139 20.44 -21.41 -17.75
C ILE A 139 21.06 -21.10 -16.38
N VAL A 140 20.87 -22.00 -15.41
CA VAL A 140 21.49 -21.90 -14.09
C VAL A 140 23.01 -21.74 -14.26
N PRO A 141 23.64 -20.79 -13.56
CA PRO A 141 25.09 -20.62 -13.62
C PRO A 141 25.81 -21.94 -13.32
N PRO A 142 26.86 -22.33 -14.06
CA PRO A 142 27.52 -23.63 -13.87
C PRO A 142 28.02 -23.87 -12.44
N HIS A 143 28.46 -22.81 -11.76
CA HIS A 143 28.92 -22.87 -10.37
C HIS A 143 27.79 -23.08 -9.34
N LEU A 144 26.53 -22.99 -9.77
CA LEU A 144 25.31 -23.21 -8.98
C LEU A 144 24.49 -24.41 -9.50
N SER A 145 25.10 -25.27 -10.32
CA SER A 145 24.41 -26.46 -10.86
C SER A 145 23.86 -27.34 -9.74
N GLY A 146 22.62 -27.83 -9.93
CA GLY A 146 21.92 -28.67 -8.94
C GLY A 146 21.21 -27.91 -7.82
N GLN A 147 21.25 -26.58 -7.82
CA GLN A 147 20.48 -25.75 -6.89
C GLN A 147 19.06 -25.49 -7.43
N GLU A 148 18.08 -25.45 -6.53
CA GLU A 148 16.71 -25.03 -6.85
C GLU A 148 16.66 -23.56 -7.31
N PRO A 149 15.73 -23.18 -8.21
CA PRO A 149 15.66 -21.81 -8.75
C PRO A 149 15.65 -20.69 -7.69
N GLY A 150 14.95 -20.89 -6.57
CA GLY A 150 14.91 -19.91 -5.47
C GLY A 150 16.27 -19.72 -4.78
N SER A 151 17.05 -20.79 -4.63
CA SER A 151 18.42 -20.74 -4.11
C SER A 151 19.36 -20.04 -5.10
N VAL A 152 19.23 -20.34 -6.39
CA VAL A 152 19.99 -19.67 -7.46
C VAL A 152 19.71 -18.17 -7.46
N LEU A 153 18.44 -17.76 -7.36
CA LEU A 153 18.02 -16.37 -7.27
C LEU A 153 18.71 -15.64 -6.11
N THR A 154 18.72 -16.26 -4.93
CA THR A 154 19.33 -15.71 -3.70
C THR A 154 20.85 -15.57 -3.85
N LEU A 155 21.53 -16.61 -4.31
CA LEU A 155 22.99 -16.60 -4.48
C LEU A 155 23.43 -15.60 -5.56
N CYS A 156 22.68 -15.52 -6.66
CA CYS A 156 22.95 -14.53 -7.69
C CYS A 156 22.67 -13.09 -7.23
N SER A 157 21.64 -12.85 -6.42
CA SER A 157 21.41 -11.54 -5.78
C SER A 157 22.63 -11.11 -4.97
N GLN A 158 23.17 -12.02 -4.15
CA GLN A 158 24.34 -11.75 -3.31
C GLN A 158 25.60 -11.47 -4.13
N THR A 159 25.85 -12.26 -5.18
CA THR A 159 26.99 -12.05 -6.09
C THR A 159 26.93 -10.69 -6.77
N LEU A 160 25.77 -10.33 -7.31
CA LEU A 160 25.56 -9.05 -8.00
C LEU A 160 25.62 -7.87 -7.03
N LEU A 161 25.06 -8.00 -5.82
CA LEU A 161 25.14 -6.97 -4.79
C LEU A 161 26.58 -6.72 -4.33
N ARG A 162 27.38 -7.77 -4.08
CA ARG A 162 28.80 -7.63 -3.68
C ARG A 162 29.59 -6.88 -4.74
N TYR A 163 29.40 -7.26 -6.01
CA TYR A 163 30.00 -6.55 -7.14
C TYR A 163 29.57 -5.08 -7.16
N GLN A 164 28.27 -4.81 -6.96
CA GLN A 164 27.72 -3.46 -7.03
C GLN A 164 28.21 -2.55 -5.89
N ILE A 165 28.42 -3.09 -4.68
CA ILE A 165 29.00 -2.35 -3.54
C ILE A 165 30.47 -2.03 -3.80
N ALA A 166 31.23 -2.99 -4.34
CA ALA A 166 32.65 -2.80 -4.65
C ALA A 166 32.88 -1.82 -5.81
N SER A 167 31.96 -1.76 -6.78
CA SER A 167 32.04 -0.86 -7.92
C SER A 167 31.65 0.59 -7.57
N THR A 168 32.41 1.54 -8.12
CA THR A 168 32.06 2.97 -8.10
C THR A 168 31.33 3.41 -9.37
N THR A 169 31.36 2.59 -10.42
CA THR A 169 31.15 3.02 -11.81
C THR A 169 29.72 3.41 -12.16
N ASP A 170 28.72 3.10 -11.34
CA ASP A 170 27.30 3.36 -11.66
C ASP A 170 26.51 3.99 -10.50
N ARG A 171 27.17 4.41 -9.43
CA ARG A 171 26.49 4.85 -8.19
C ARG A 171 25.46 5.95 -8.45
N GLN A 172 25.87 7.00 -9.16
CA GLN A 172 24.98 8.11 -9.49
C GLN A 172 23.84 7.69 -10.41
N LYS A 173 24.10 6.77 -11.35
CA LYS A 173 23.10 6.23 -12.26
C LYS A 173 22.03 5.46 -11.49
N ILE A 174 22.43 4.58 -10.56
CA ILE A 174 21.50 3.81 -9.72
C ILE A 174 20.63 4.74 -8.90
N LEU A 175 21.22 5.68 -8.15
CA LEU A 175 20.48 6.62 -7.31
C LEU A 175 19.54 7.52 -8.12
N THR A 176 19.94 7.96 -9.31
CA THR A 176 19.10 8.82 -10.18
C THR A 176 17.90 8.06 -10.75
N HIS A 177 18.07 6.76 -11.07
CA HIS A 177 17.01 5.92 -11.63
C HIS A 177 16.16 5.20 -10.58
N ALA A 178 16.52 5.28 -9.30
CA ALA A 178 15.76 4.76 -8.17
C ALA A 178 14.50 5.59 -7.92
N ARG A 179 13.52 5.46 -8.83
CA ARG A 179 12.25 6.20 -8.81
C ARG A 179 11.09 5.24 -8.94
N VAL A 180 10.03 5.50 -8.17
CA VAL A 180 8.75 4.81 -8.31
C VAL A 180 7.79 5.71 -9.09
N PRO A 181 7.21 5.24 -10.21
CA PRO A 181 6.19 6.00 -10.93
C PRO A 181 4.99 6.31 -10.05
N ASP A 182 4.35 7.46 -10.27
CA ASP A 182 3.06 7.71 -9.63
C ASP A 182 1.93 6.93 -10.31
N ASN A 183 0.85 6.71 -9.56
CA ASN A 183 -0.35 6.02 -10.03
C ASN A 183 -1.36 6.96 -10.72
N TYR A 184 -0.91 8.08 -11.30
CA TYR A 184 -1.76 9.07 -11.97
C TYR A 184 -1.44 9.20 -13.47
N ARG A 185 -2.46 9.19 -14.31
CA ARG A 185 -2.34 9.37 -15.76
C ARG A 185 -2.53 10.83 -16.14
N THR A 186 -1.43 11.52 -16.45
CA THR A 186 -1.46 12.94 -16.83
C THR A 186 -2.33 13.20 -18.06
N TRP A 187 -2.30 12.34 -19.07
CA TRP A 187 -3.12 12.52 -20.28
C TRP A 187 -4.62 12.50 -19.98
N GLN A 188 -5.07 11.71 -19.00
CA GLN A 188 -6.47 11.67 -18.60
C GLN A 188 -6.90 12.99 -17.96
N ARG A 189 -5.99 13.63 -17.18
CA ARG A 189 -6.24 14.96 -16.60
C ARG A 189 -6.36 16.04 -17.67
N ILE A 190 -5.54 15.96 -18.71
CA ILE A 190 -5.58 16.91 -19.83
C ILE A 190 -6.89 16.75 -20.62
N VAL A 191 -7.17 15.54 -21.11
CA VAL A 191 -8.37 15.27 -21.93
C VAL A 191 -9.66 15.42 -21.12
N GLY A 192 -9.61 15.07 -19.84
CA GLY A 192 -10.73 15.15 -18.91
C GLY A 192 -11.01 16.55 -18.35
N LEU A 193 -10.31 17.60 -18.80
CA LEU A 193 -10.49 18.98 -18.33
C LEU A 193 -10.35 19.10 -16.80
N TYR A 194 -9.31 18.48 -16.25
CA TYR A 194 -9.05 18.40 -14.81
C TYR A 194 -9.25 19.71 -14.03
N PRO A 195 -8.80 20.90 -14.49
CA PRO A 195 -9.00 22.16 -13.76
C PRO A 195 -10.48 22.51 -13.52
N ILE A 196 -11.39 22.04 -14.37
CA ILE A 196 -12.84 22.27 -14.23
C ILE A 196 -13.47 21.18 -13.36
N VAL A 197 -13.16 19.90 -13.67
CA VAL A 197 -13.72 18.76 -12.95
C VAL A 197 -13.31 18.76 -11.48
N SER A 198 -12.06 19.15 -11.18
CA SER A 198 -11.54 19.24 -9.81
C SER A 198 -12.35 20.19 -8.92
N LEU A 199 -12.94 21.27 -9.45
CA LEU A 199 -13.77 22.18 -8.66
C LEU A 199 -15.06 21.51 -8.17
N ALA A 200 -15.72 20.74 -9.04
CA ALA A 200 -16.91 19.99 -8.66
C ALA A 200 -16.58 18.86 -7.66
N VAL A 201 -15.45 18.17 -7.88
CA VAL A 201 -14.96 17.12 -6.99
C VAL A 201 -14.56 17.68 -5.62
N ALA A 202 -13.95 18.87 -5.57
CA ALA A 202 -13.60 19.55 -4.32
C ALA A 202 -14.84 19.80 -3.45
N ALA A 203 -15.93 20.26 -4.05
CA ALA A 203 -17.20 20.44 -3.34
C ALA A 203 -17.75 19.11 -2.80
N GLY A 204 -17.65 18.03 -3.59
CA GLY A 204 -18.03 16.68 -3.18
C GLY A 204 -17.21 16.17 -1.99
N ILE A 205 -15.89 16.33 -2.05
CA ILE A 205 -14.94 15.98 -0.98
C ILE A 205 -15.26 16.76 0.28
N ASN A 206 -15.44 18.08 0.20
CA ASN A 206 -15.76 18.92 1.36
C ASN A 206 -17.08 18.50 2.03
N ASN A 207 -18.12 18.21 1.26
CA ASN A 207 -19.39 17.72 1.79
C ASN A 207 -19.24 16.32 2.41
N TRP A 208 -18.40 15.46 1.85
CA TRP A 208 -18.07 14.17 2.47
C TRP A 208 -17.30 14.37 3.78
N HIS A 209 -16.28 15.25 3.83
CA HIS A 209 -15.55 15.60 5.04
C HIS A 209 -16.47 16.09 6.17
N GLN A 210 -17.40 17.00 5.86
CA GLN A 210 -18.36 17.49 6.86
C GLN A 210 -19.24 16.38 7.43
N LYS A 211 -19.79 15.51 6.57
CA LYS A 211 -20.63 14.38 7.00
C LYS A 211 -19.85 13.34 7.80
N SER A 212 -18.67 12.96 7.33
CA SER A 212 -17.81 12.00 8.01
C SER A 212 -17.34 12.53 9.36
N SER A 213 -17.00 13.82 9.45
CA SER A 213 -16.65 14.47 10.72
C SER A 213 -17.81 14.42 11.72
N ALA A 214 -19.03 14.76 11.26
CA ALA A 214 -20.21 14.71 12.12
C ALA A 214 -20.51 13.30 12.67
N VAL A 215 -20.33 12.26 11.83
CA VAL A 215 -20.48 10.86 12.26
C VAL A 215 -19.41 10.49 13.28
N LEU A 216 -18.14 10.76 12.98
CA LEU A 216 -17.01 10.41 13.85
C LEU A 216 -17.01 11.15 15.19
N GLN A 217 -17.63 12.33 15.26
CA GLN A 217 -17.83 13.10 16.48
C GLN A 217 -19.08 12.69 17.27
N THR A 218 -19.89 11.76 16.74
CA THR A 218 -21.06 11.23 17.46
C THR A 218 -20.58 10.32 18.61
N PRO A 219 -21.04 10.53 19.86
CA PRO A 219 -20.68 9.66 20.97
C PRO A 219 -21.03 8.19 20.69
N LEU A 220 -20.15 7.26 21.11
CA LEU A 220 -20.30 5.82 20.84
C LEU A 220 -21.69 5.27 21.22
N ALA A 221 -22.23 5.70 22.37
CA ALA A 221 -23.56 5.27 22.85
C ALA A 221 -24.73 5.71 21.95
N ASN A 222 -24.52 6.74 21.11
CA ASN A 222 -25.51 7.28 20.19
C ASN A 222 -25.32 6.77 18.76
N LEU A 223 -24.26 6.01 18.49
CA LEU A 223 -24.05 5.43 17.16
C LEU A 223 -25.09 4.33 16.92
N PRO A 224 -25.79 4.35 15.77
CA PRO A 224 -26.78 3.34 15.47
C PRO A 224 -26.13 1.97 15.29
N VAL A 225 -26.77 0.95 15.85
CA VAL A 225 -26.50 -0.46 15.58
C VAL A 225 -27.61 -0.98 14.69
N LYS A 226 -27.30 -1.42 13.47
CA LYS A 226 -28.32 -1.94 12.53
C LYS A 226 -28.45 -3.44 12.60
N GLY A 227 -27.37 -4.15 12.88
CA GLY A 227 -27.30 -5.61 12.96
C GLY A 227 -26.76 -6.07 14.31
N ARG A 228 -25.82 -7.01 14.29
CA ARG A 228 -25.14 -7.52 15.48
C ARG A 228 -23.69 -7.06 15.49
N LEU A 229 -23.20 -6.66 16.66
CA LEU A 229 -21.81 -6.23 16.81
C LEU A 229 -20.90 -7.43 16.89
N THR A 230 -20.01 -7.54 15.91
CA THR A 230 -18.99 -8.58 15.86
C THR A 230 -17.64 -7.94 16.14
N ARG A 231 -16.95 -8.41 17.17
CA ARG A 231 -15.62 -7.96 17.55
C ARG A 231 -14.60 -8.99 17.11
N TYR A 232 -13.75 -8.61 16.17
CA TYR A 232 -12.60 -9.41 15.78
C TYR A 232 -11.37 -8.99 16.58
N TYR A 233 -10.71 -9.97 17.17
CA TYR A 233 -9.47 -9.79 17.92
C TYR A 233 -8.41 -10.77 17.41
N THR A 234 -7.15 -10.38 17.57
CA THR A 234 -6.00 -11.20 17.23
C THR A 234 -5.23 -11.60 18.48
N ASP A 235 -4.40 -12.63 18.40
CA ASP A 235 -3.50 -13.00 19.48
C ASP A 235 -2.51 -11.86 19.78
N THR A 236 -2.41 -11.49 21.05
CA THR A 236 -1.52 -10.45 21.57
C THR A 236 -0.70 -10.91 22.78
N HIS A 237 -0.49 -12.22 22.96
CA HIS A 237 0.28 -12.76 24.09
C HIS A 237 1.74 -12.29 24.13
N THR A 238 2.30 -11.89 22.98
CA THR A 238 3.69 -11.43 22.85
C THR A 238 3.83 -9.90 22.90
N ALA A 239 2.73 -9.17 23.18
CA ALA A 239 2.75 -7.72 23.25
C ALA A 239 3.76 -7.18 24.27
N TYR A 240 4.34 -6.02 23.98
CA TYR A 240 5.10 -5.25 24.94
C TYR A 240 4.17 -4.71 26.04
N SER A 241 4.70 -4.64 27.25
CA SER A 241 3.97 -4.13 28.41
C SER A 241 4.10 -2.62 28.57
N ASP A 242 5.15 -2.00 28.04
CA ASP A 242 5.44 -0.58 28.18
C ASP A 242 6.03 0.02 26.88
N ALA A 243 5.86 1.33 26.70
CA ALA A 243 6.41 2.08 25.58
C ALA A 243 7.95 2.15 25.61
N SER A 244 8.59 2.13 26.79
CA SER A 244 10.05 2.15 26.88
C SER A 244 10.70 0.89 26.29
N ASP A 245 10.03 -0.26 26.40
CA ASP A 245 10.50 -1.51 25.80
C ASP A 245 10.37 -1.45 24.27
N VAL A 246 9.28 -0.85 23.77
CA VAL A 246 9.06 -0.59 22.34
C VAL A 246 10.15 0.33 21.80
N GLN A 247 10.42 1.45 22.48
CA GLN A 247 11.48 2.37 22.13
C GLN A 247 12.83 1.66 22.05
N SER A 248 13.19 0.92 23.10
CA SER A 248 14.47 0.20 23.17
C SER A 248 14.65 -0.78 22.02
N ALA A 249 13.58 -1.50 21.64
CA ALA A 249 13.60 -2.42 20.51
C ALA A 249 13.80 -1.70 19.16
N ILE A 250 13.15 -0.55 18.96
CA ILE A 250 13.31 0.26 17.75
C ILE A 250 14.71 0.88 17.68
N ASP A 251 15.23 1.41 18.79
CA ASP A 251 16.56 2.03 18.86
C ASP A 251 17.67 1.01 18.57
N ALA A 252 17.54 -0.22 19.10
CA ALA A 252 18.43 -1.32 18.76
C ALA A 252 18.40 -1.64 17.25
N ALA A 253 17.21 -1.65 16.64
CA ALA A 253 17.04 -1.94 15.21
C ALA A 253 17.58 -0.83 14.28
N LYS A 254 17.78 0.38 14.79
CA LYS A 254 18.35 1.52 14.06
C LYS A 254 19.87 1.53 14.00
N GLN A 255 20.57 0.60 14.66
CA GLN A 255 22.04 0.56 14.72
C GLN A 255 22.69 0.11 13.40
N ASN A 256 22.59 0.95 12.37
CA ASN A 256 23.21 0.76 11.07
C ASN A 256 23.48 2.13 10.40
N PRO A 257 24.32 2.20 9.35
CA PRO A 257 24.73 3.46 8.75
C PRO A 257 23.61 4.38 8.25
N LEU A 258 22.43 3.83 7.92
CA LEU A 258 21.27 4.62 7.48
C LEU A 258 20.33 5.03 8.62
N GLY A 259 20.52 4.54 9.84
CA GLY A 259 19.51 4.68 10.89
C GLY A 259 18.18 4.00 10.53
N PHE A 260 18.19 3.05 9.57
CA PHE A 260 16.97 2.41 9.08
C PHE A 260 16.51 1.34 10.07
N PRO A 261 15.28 1.35 10.61
CA PRO A 261 14.84 0.32 11.56
C PRO A 261 14.74 -1.07 10.92
N LEU A 262 15.78 -1.89 11.10
CA LEU A 262 15.86 -3.30 10.66
C LEU A 262 15.32 -4.21 11.76
N LEU A 263 14.00 -4.42 11.77
CA LEU A 263 13.34 -5.25 12.76
C LEU A 263 13.47 -6.73 12.40
N ASP A 264 13.87 -7.56 13.36
CA ASP A 264 13.80 -9.02 13.22
C ASP A 264 12.35 -9.53 13.36
N SER A 265 12.13 -10.79 13.00
CA SER A 265 10.79 -11.39 12.99
C SER A 265 10.11 -11.39 14.36
N GLU A 266 10.87 -11.59 15.43
CA GLU A 266 10.34 -11.60 16.79
C GLU A 266 9.89 -10.21 17.20
N THR A 267 10.75 -9.21 17.04
CA THR A 267 10.44 -7.80 17.33
C THR A 267 9.25 -7.33 16.49
N GLN A 268 9.23 -7.66 15.20
CA GLN A 268 8.09 -7.35 14.33
C GLN A 268 6.79 -7.96 14.85
N GLN A 269 6.79 -9.24 15.22
CA GLN A 269 5.60 -9.92 15.77
C GLN A 269 5.11 -9.26 17.07
N ARG A 270 6.03 -8.93 17.98
CA ARG A 270 5.70 -8.27 19.25
C ARG A 270 5.12 -6.88 19.02
N LEU A 271 5.68 -6.10 18.09
CA LEU A 271 5.15 -4.79 17.72
C LEU A 271 3.73 -4.89 17.14
N PHE A 272 3.49 -5.82 16.20
CA PHE A 272 2.15 -6.03 15.67
C PHE A 272 1.15 -6.45 16.75
N ALA A 273 1.54 -7.34 17.66
CA ALA A 273 0.73 -7.74 18.80
C ALA A 273 0.42 -6.58 19.76
N THR A 274 1.37 -5.67 19.97
CA THR A 274 1.24 -4.54 20.91
C THR A 274 0.20 -3.53 20.46
N PHE A 275 0.18 -3.20 19.17
CA PHE A 275 -0.65 -2.13 18.61
C PHE A 275 -1.83 -2.64 17.78
N ALA A 276 -2.14 -3.94 17.85
CA ALA A 276 -3.26 -4.54 17.14
C ALA A 276 -4.59 -3.92 17.57
N PRO A 277 -5.40 -3.39 16.63
CA PRO A 277 -6.72 -2.87 16.97
C PRO A 277 -7.70 -4.03 17.22
N LEU A 278 -8.78 -3.71 17.94
CA LEU A 278 -10.00 -4.51 17.93
C LEU A 278 -10.90 -4.00 16.81
N TRP A 279 -11.32 -4.88 15.90
CA TRP A 279 -12.23 -4.53 14.82
C TRP A 279 -13.66 -4.80 15.25
N GLU A 280 -14.43 -3.74 15.50
CA GLU A 280 -15.82 -3.85 15.92
C GLU A 280 -16.72 -3.50 14.73
N ILE A 281 -17.29 -4.51 14.09
CA ILE A 281 -18.11 -4.34 12.89
C ILE A 281 -19.58 -4.53 13.27
N ASP A 282 -20.43 -3.59 12.88
CA ASP A 282 -21.88 -3.78 12.91
C ASP A 282 -22.28 -4.64 11.71
N THR A 283 -22.52 -5.93 11.96
CA THR A 283 -22.75 -6.98 10.95
C THR A 283 -24.24 -7.14 10.68
N VAL A 284 -24.69 -6.76 9.48
CA VAL A 284 -26.07 -6.94 9.02
C VAL A 284 -26.18 -8.17 8.11
N GLN A 285 -25.16 -8.43 7.30
CA GLN A 285 -25.12 -9.54 6.34
C GLN A 285 -23.71 -10.13 6.23
N SER A 286 -23.56 -11.22 5.47
CA SER A 286 -22.27 -11.90 5.29
C SER A 286 -21.19 -11.03 4.66
N ASP A 287 -21.58 -10.04 3.85
CA ASP A 287 -20.64 -9.09 3.23
C ASP A 287 -19.97 -8.15 4.26
N ASP A 288 -20.50 -8.06 5.49
CA ASP A 288 -19.92 -7.25 6.58
C ASP A 288 -18.91 -8.06 7.43
N LYS A 289 -18.56 -9.29 7.05
CA LYS A 289 -17.62 -10.16 7.79
C LYS A 289 -16.22 -10.09 7.22
N ILE A 290 -15.22 -10.04 8.10
CA ILE A 290 -13.80 -10.16 7.73
C ILE A 290 -13.52 -11.60 7.27
N GLY A 291 -12.76 -11.75 6.19
CA GLY A 291 -12.30 -13.06 5.70
C GLY A 291 -10.94 -13.02 5.01
N ALA A 292 -10.51 -14.18 4.52
CA ALA A 292 -9.25 -14.35 3.79
C ALA A 292 -9.48 -14.37 2.28
N PRO A 293 -8.79 -13.53 1.48
CA PRO A 293 -8.81 -13.67 0.04
C PRO A 293 -8.29 -15.03 -0.45
N ASP A 294 -8.97 -15.63 -1.42
CA ASP A 294 -8.59 -16.89 -2.05
C ASP A 294 -8.95 -16.94 -3.55
N TRP A 295 -8.47 -17.98 -4.23
CA TRP A 295 -8.83 -18.28 -5.62
C TRP A 295 -9.70 -19.54 -5.65
N PRO A 296 -11.04 -19.41 -5.68
CA PRO A 296 -11.92 -20.56 -5.82
C PRO A 296 -11.64 -21.34 -7.11
N SER A 297 -11.80 -22.66 -7.05
CA SER A 297 -11.58 -23.53 -8.20
C SER A 297 -12.56 -23.22 -9.32
N GLY A 298 -12.03 -22.97 -10.53
CA GLY A 298 -12.81 -22.68 -11.73
C GLY A 298 -13.35 -21.25 -11.84
N GLU A 299 -13.04 -20.37 -10.88
CA GLU A 299 -13.53 -18.98 -10.89
C GLU A 299 -12.50 -17.98 -11.44
N ALA A 300 -13.01 -16.96 -12.14
CA ALA A 300 -12.18 -15.91 -12.74
C ALA A 300 -11.76 -14.81 -11.75
N ASN A 301 -12.53 -14.63 -10.67
CA ASN A 301 -12.32 -13.58 -9.66
C ASN A 301 -11.97 -14.23 -8.32
N ALA A 302 -11.13 -13.55 -7.54
CA ALA A 302 -10.80 -13.97 -6.18
C ALA A 302 -11.99 -13.71 -5.25
N HIS A 303 -12.20 -14.56 -4.25
CA HIS A 303 -13.24 -14.39 -3.24
C HIS A 303 -12.64 -14.04 -1.88
N VAL A 304 -13.49 -13.68 -0.92
CA VAL A 304 -13.10 -13.49 0.48
C VAL A 304 -13.84 -14.55 1.29
N ASP A 305 -13.09 -15.54 1.78
CA ASP A 305 -13.61 -16.61 2.62
C ASP A 305 -13.81 -16.14 4.06
N THR A 306 -15.07 -15.85 4.42
CA THR A 306 -15.45 -15.37 5.75
C THR A 306 -15.44 -16.47 6.82
N SER A 307 -15.20 -17.73 6.46
CA SER A 307 -14.99 -18.80 7.45
C SER A 307 -13.59 -18.76 8.06
N ARG A 308 -12.66 -18.04 7.41
CA ARG A 308 -11.27 -17.84 7.86
C ARG A 308 -10.98 -16.35 8.11
N PRO A 309 -11.52 -15.76 9.19
CA PRO A 309 -11.26 -14.37 9.53
C PRO A 309 -9.75 -14.15 9.72
N THR A 310 -9.18 -13.25 8.93
CA THR A 310 -7.73 -13.03 8.86
C THR A 310 -7.41 -11.54 8.84
N VAL A 311 -6.45 -11.12 9.65
CA VAL A 311 -5.85 -9.79 9.62
C VAL A 311 -4.45 -9.92 9.01
N TYR A 312 -4.24 -9.26 7.88
CA TYR A 312 -2.95 -9.23 7.20
C TYR A 312 -2.08 -8.13 7.78
N THR A 313 -0.80 -8.42 8.00
CA THR A 313 0.17 -7.47 8.53
C THR A 313 1.22 -7.11 7.48
N LEU A 314 1.60 -5.84 7.45
CA LEU A 314 2.68 -5.35 6.59
C LEU A 314 3.49 -4.29 7.34
N LEU A 315 4.81 -4.51 7.43
CA LEU A 315 5.74 -3.51 7.94
C LEU A 315 6.06 -2.49 6.83
N SER A 316 5.94 -1.20 7.16
CA SER A 316 6.42 -0.10 6.31
C SER A 316 7.12 0.95 7.17
N HIS A 317 7.56 2.04 6.54
CA HIS A 317 8.14 3.18 7.24
C HIS A 317 7.74 4.48 6.57
N ALA A 318 7.82 5.56 7.33
CA ALA A 318 7.69 6.93 6.85
C ALA A 318 8.88 7.76 7.36
N ILE A 319 9.05 8.95 6.81
CA ILE A 319 10.03 9.94 7.23
C ILE A 319 9.25 11.13 7.80
N PHE A 320 9.60 11.53 9.02
CA PHE A 320 9.02 12.70 9.66
C PHE A 320 10.04 13.35 10.58
N GLY A 321 10.33 14.64 10.37
CA GLY A 321 11.29 15.37 11.18
C GLY A 321 12.72 14.85 11.03
N GLY A 322 13.05 14.29 9.86
CA GLY A 322 14.35 13.65 9.57
C GLY A 322 14.50 12.22 10.11
N GLU A 323 13.54 11.71 10.88
CA GLU A 323 13.57 10.35 11.44
C GLU A 323 12.84 9.35 10.54
N ILE A 324 13.40 8.14 10.38
CA ILE A 324 12.71 7.01 9.75
C ILE A 324 11.87 6.30 10.82
N LEU A 325 10.55 6.45 10.71
CA LEU A 325 9.57 5.94 11.67
C LEU A 325 8.97 4.61 11.21
N VAL A 326 8.81 3.68 12.15
CA VAL A 326 8.18 2.37 11.93
C VAL A 326 6.68 2.53 11.73
N GLN A 327 6.13 1.84 10.74
CA GLN A 327 4.69 1.77 10.48
C GLN A 327 4.18 0.33 10.46
N LEU A 328 3.14 0.08 11.26
CA LEU A 328 2.46 -1.20 11.37
C LEU A 328 1.12 -1.11 10.64
N ASN A 329 0.98 -1.85 9.55
CA ASN A 329 -0.25 -1.88 8.77
C ASN A 329 -1.05 -3.15 9.08
N TYR A 330 -2.34 -2.99 9.35
CA TYR A 330 -3.32 -4.03 9.59
C TYR A 330 -4.37 -3.95 8.50
N ILE A 331 -4.47 -4.99 7.67
CA ILE A 331 -5.30 -5.02 6.47
C ILE A 331 -6.36 -6.11 6.62
N VAL A 332 -7.62 -5.75 6.41
CA VAL A 332 -8.77 -6.66 6.43
C VAL A 332 -9.53 -6.59 5.11
N TRP A 333 -10.18 -7.69 4.74
CA TRP A 333 -10.94 -7.83 3.51
C TRP A 333 -12.37 -8.25 3.79
N PHE A 334 -13.29 -7.71 2.98
CA PHE A 334 -14.71 -7.99 3.01
C PHE A 334 -15.14 -8.53 1.64
N PRO A 335 -16.13 -9.45 1.57
CA PRO A 335 -16.58 -10.02 0.31
C PRO A 335 -17.01 -8.98 -0.72
N ARG A 336 -17.75 -7.94 -0.33
CA ARG A 336 -18.31 -6.92 -1.24
C ARG A 336 -18.61 -5.63 -0.51
N ARG A 337 -18.78 -4.53 -1.26
CA ARG A 337 -19.57 -3.36 -0.84
C ARG A 337 -20.94 -3.46 -1.51
N PRO A 338 -22.00 -3.93 -0.83
CA PRO A 338 -23.30 -4.17 -1.47
C PRO A 338 -23.95 -2.90 -2.01
N CYS A 339 -24.71 -3.05 -3.10
CA CYS A 339 -25.40 -1.91 -3.72
C CYS A 339 -26.62 -1.53 -2.89
N THR A 340 -26.67 -0.28 -2.44
CA THR A 340 -27.81 0.27 -1.71
C THR A 340 -28.91 0.80 -2.63
N SER A 341 -28.59 1.04 -3.91
CA SER A 341 -29.53 1.44 -4.96
C SER A 341 -28.95 1.13 -6.34
N SER A 342 -29.77 1.25 -7.40
CA SER A 342 -29.30 1.09 -8.79
C SER A 342 -28.32 2.18 -9.25
N LEU A 343 -28.30 3.32 -8.56
CA LEU A 343 -27.41 4.46 -8.82
C LEU A 343 -26.19 4.50 -7.87
N ASP A 344 -25.99 3.44 -7.06
CA ASP A 344 -24.82 3.31 -6.20
C ASP A 344 -23.60 2.92 -7.04
N PHE A 345 -22.84 3.92 -7.50
CA PHE A 345 -21.65 3.69 -8.33
C PHE A 345 -20.43 3.17 -7.55
N LEU A 346 -20.53 3.19 -6.22
CA LEU A 346 -19.46 2.80 -5.30
C LEU A 346 -19.57 1.33 -4.90
N CYS A 347 -20.68 0.65 -5.16
CA CYS A 347 -20.80 -0.78 -4.83
C CYS A 347 -19.94 -1.64 -5.76
N GLY A 348 -19.53 -2.82 -5.28
CA GLY A 348 -18.67 -3.70 -6.05
C GLY A 348 -18.25 -4.96 -5.32
N HIS A 349 -17.61 -5.83 -6.09
CA HIS A 349 -16.94 -7.03 -5.60
C HIS A 349 -15.69 -6.65 -4.82
N MET A 350 -15.50 -7.28 -3.66
CA MET A 350 -14.47 -6.99 -2.68
C MET A 350 -14.47 -5.57 -2.13
N ASP A 351 -14.25 -5.49 -0.83
CA ASP A 351 -13.91 -4.27 -0.14
C ASP A 351 -12.80 -4.59 0.86
N GLY A 352 -12.21 -3.56 1.45
CA GLY A 352 -11.18 -3.77 2.44
C GLY A 352 -10.77 -2.49 3.09
N LEU A 353 -10.14 -2.62 4.25
CA LEU A 353 -9.72 -1.51 5.07
C LEU A 353 -8.29 -1.77 5.53
N THR A 354 -7.44 -0.75 5.42
CA THR A 354 -6.10 -0.73 5.99
C THR A 354 -6.10 0.28 7.13
N TRP A 355 -5.73 -0.18 8.32
CA TRP A 355 -5.42 0.65 9.48
C TRP A 355 -3.91 0.68 9.67
N ARG A 356 -3.32 1.86 9.80
CA ARG A 356 -1.88 2.02 9.98
C ARG A 356 -1.59 2.76 11.28
N VAL A 357 -0.59 2.24 12.01
CA VAL A 357 -0.02 2.86 13.21
C VAL A 357 1.40 3.31 12.86
N THR A 358 1.69 4.59 12.99
CA THR A 358 3.07 5.11 12.89
C THR A 358 3.60 5.35 14.30
N LEU A 359 4.72 4.73 14.65
CA LEU A 359 5.35 4.85 15.97
C LEU A 359 6.32 6.03 16.00
N GLY A 360 6.26 6.82 17.07
CA GLY A 360 7.24 7.83 17.40
C GLY A 360 8.53 7.23 17.92
N THR A 361 9.54 8.06 18.12
CA THR A 361 10.84 7.66 18.67
C THR A 361 10.79 7.34 20.17
N ASP A 362 9.70 7.67 20.85
CA ASP A 362 9.44 7.39 22.27
C ASP A 362 8.70 6.05 22.49
N GLY A 363 8.51 5.27 21.42
CA GLY A 363 7.77 4.00 21.45
C GLY A 363 6.25 4.15 21.53
N ASN A 364 5.71 5.37 21.59
CA ASN A 364 4.27 5.62 21.53
C ASN A 364 3.80 5.83 20.09
N PRO A 365 2.51 5.57 19.79
CA PRO A 365 1.92 5.95 18.52
C PRO A 365 1.97 7.47 18.30
N LEU A 366 2.58 7.89 17.19
CA LEU A 366 2.63 9.29 16.76
C LEU A 366 1.34 9.68 16.01
N ILE A 367 0.89 8.80 15.13
CA ILE A 367 -0.31 9.01 14.31
C ILE A 367 -0.89 7.67 13.86
N TYR A 368 -2.21 7.65 13.73
CA TYR A 368 -2.90 6.59 13.01
C TYR A 368 -3.51 7.14 11.74
N ASP A 369 -3.66 6.29 10.75
CA ASP A 369 -4.41 6.63 9.54
C ASP A 369 -5.01 5.40 8.88
N ALA A 370 -6.05 5.62 8.07
CA ALA A 370 -6.80 4.56 7.43
C ALA A 370 -7.15 4.89 5.99
N ILE A 371 -7.20 3.86 5.15
CA ILE A 371 -7.74 3.90 3.79
C ILE A 371 -8.62 2.68 3.57
N HIS A 372 -9.61 2.79 2.68
CA HIS A 372 -10.09 1.58 2.03
C HIS A 372 -8.99 1.03 1.12
N ASN A 373 -8.96 -0.29 0.90
CA ASN A 373 -7.93 -0.95 0.09
C ASN A 373 -7.98 -0.54 -1.40
N CYS A 374 -8.92 0.30 -1.83
CA CYS A 374 -8.89 0.98 -3.13
C CYS A 374 -8.03 2.25 -3.17
N GLY A 375 -7.66 2.80 -2.00
CA GLY A 375 -6.97 4.08 -1.82
C GLY A 375 -7.90 5.26 -1.47
N CYS A 376 -9.22 5.05 -1.45
CA CYS A 376 -10.18 6.11 -1.13
C CYS A 376 -10.26 6.39 0.39
N TYR A 377 -10.81 7.56 0.71
CA TYR A 377 -11.19 7.97 2.08
C TYR A 377 -10.04 8.00 3.09
N HIS A 378 -8.86 8.41 2.64
CA HIS A 378 -7.69 8.54 3.49
C HIS A 378 -7.96 9.49 4.66
N THR A 379 -8.05 8.92 5.86
CA THR A 379 -8.41 9.62 7.09
C THR A 379 -7.27 9.49 8.08
N PHE A 380 -6.87 10.60 8.67
CA PHE A 380 -5.83 10.69 9.69
C PHE A 380 -6.43 10.88 11.08
N PHE A 381 -5.82 10.24 12.07
CA PHE A 381 -6.15 10.35 13.49
C PHE A 381 -4.85 10.67 14.25
N PRO A 382 -4.40 11.95 14.25
CA PRO A 382 -3.21 12.36 14.97
C PRO A 382 -3.39 12.14 16.48
N THR A 383 -2.33 11.77 17.19
CA THR A 383 -2.33 11.81 18.66
C THR A 383 -2.04 13.23 19.14
N GLN A 384 -1.96 13.43 20.46
CA GLN A 384 -1.60 14.71 21.07
C GLN A 384 -0.25 15.28 20.56
N TYR A 385 0.63 14.42 20.04
CA TYR A 385 1.94 14.80 19.53
C TYR A 385 1.92 15.51 18.17
N LEU A 386 0.80 15.54 17.46
CA LEU A 386 0.69 16.18 16.15
C LEU A 386 -0.50 17.14 16.08
N ARG A 387 -0.27 18.27 15.39
CA ARG A 387 -1.32 19.22 15.02
C ARG A 387 -1.45 19.25 13.50
N ALA A 388 -2.67 19.07 13.00
CA ALA A 388 -2.97 19.17 11.57
C ALA A 388 -2.67 20.59 11.08
N ILE A 389 -1.98 20.71 9.95
CA ILE A 389 -1.74 21.98 9.28
C ILE A 389 -3.06 22.42 8.64
N PRO A 390 -3.60 23.60 9.00
CA PRO A 390 -4.80 24.11 8.35
C PRO A 390 -4.54 24.31 6.85
N PRO A 391 -5.48 23.96 5.96
CA PRO A 391 -5.30 24.24 4.54
C PRO A 391 -5.13 25.76 4.33
N PRO A 392 -4.24 26.18 3.41
CA PRO A 392 -4.02 27.60 3.14
C PRO A 392 -5.31 28.25 2.63
N PRO A 393 -5.55 29.55 2.91
CA PRO A 393 -6.68 30.27 2.35
C PRO A 393 -6.69 30.19 0.83
N VAL A 394 -7.85 29.96 0.22
CA VAL A 394 -8.00 29.93 -1.24
C VAL A 394 -7.84 31.36 -1.78
N THR A 395 -6.67 31.68 -2.33
CA THR A 395 -6.35 32.92 -3.03
C THR A 395 -6.25 32.66 -4.54
N VAL A 396 -6.31 33.72 -5.36
CA VAL A 396 -6.17 33.58 -6.83
C VAL A 396 -4.83 32.94 -7.21
N GLU A 397 -3.78 33.18 -6.42
CA GLU A 397 -2.45 32.57 -6.59
C GLU A 397 -2.39 31.11 -6.08
N SER A 398 -3.12 30.76 -5.00
CA SER A 398 -3.20 29.38 -4.50
C SER A 398 -4.16 28.47 -5.28
N ARG A 399 -4.89 29.00 -6.27
CA ARG A 399 -5.68 28.19 -7.22
C ARG A 399 -4.83 27.23 -8.05
N ALA A 400 -3.52 27.48 -8.14
CA ALA A 400 -2.56 26.59 -8.82
C ALA A 400 -2.24 25.31 -8.00
N THR A 401 -2.54 25.28 -6.70
CA THR A 401 -2.17 24.21 -5.77
C THR A 401 -3.38 23.73 -4.96
N LEU A 402 -4.55 23.57 -5.59
CA LEU A 402 -5.78 23.05 -4.96
C LEU A 402 -5.65 21.57 -4.50
N ASP A 403 -4.53 21.20 -3.89
CA ASP A 403 -4.28 19.86 -3.39
C ASP A 403 -5.31 19.53 -2.30
N GLU A 404 -5.74 18.27 -2.30
CA GLU A 404 -6.69 17.77 -1.33
C GLU A 404 -6.10 17.82 0.08
N ALA A 405 -6.67 18.66 0.94
CA ALA A 405 -6.25 18.80 2.33
C ALA A 405 -6.31 17.45 3.07
N ALA A 406 -5.38 17.23 4.01
CA ALA A 406 -5.42 16.06 4.86
C ALA A 406 -6.70 16.05 5.71
N PHE A 407 -7.44 14.94 5.67
CA PHE A 407 -8.68 14.80 6.44
C PHE A 407 -8.39 14.25 7.84
N ALA A 408 -8.39 15.12 8.85
CA ALA A 408 -8.15 14.78 10.25
C ALA A 408 -9.33 15.23 11.14
N PRO A 409 -10.44 14.47 11.18
CA PRO A 409 -11.70 14.90 11.81
C PRO A 409 -11.71 14.86 13.35
N LEU A 410 -10.79 14.11 13.96
CA LEU A 410 -10.62 14.00 15.41
C LEU A 410 -9.17 13.64 15.76
N GLN A 411 -8.76 14.00 16.98
CA GLN A 411 -7.55 13.45 17.59
C GLN A 411 -7.82 12.05 18.13
N ALA A 412 -6.91 11.12 17.88
CA ALA A 412 -6.98 9.78 18.44
C ALA A 412 -6.88 9.85 19.99
N PRO A 413 -7.63 9.02 20.72
CA PRO A 413 -7.48 8.97 22.16
C PRO A 413 -6.09 8.43 22.53
N PRO A 414 -5.46 8.94 23.60
CA PRO A 414 -4.18 8.42 24.05
C PRO A 414 -4.32 6.98 24.52
N ILE A 415 -3.41 6.11 24.07
CA ILE A 415 -3.28 4.75 24.56
C ILE A 415 -1.85 4.51 25.06
N LYS A 416 -1.72 3.68 26.09
CA LYS A 416 -0.44 3.09 26.49
C LYS A 416 -0.52 1.58 26.34
N PRO A 417 0.51 0.88 25.84
CA PRO A 417 0.54 -0.57 25.89
C PRO A 417 0.18 -1.10 27.30
N PRO A 418 -0.61 -2.18 27.43
CA PRO A 418 -1.21 -2.99 26.37
C PRO A 418 -2.64 -2.56 25.97
N GLN A 419 -3.05 -1.31 26.22
CA GLN A 419 -4.38 -0.82 25.83
C GLN A 419 -4.57 -0.87 24.31
N LYS A 420 -5.75 -1.30 23.87
CA LYS A 420 -6.10 -1.43 22.45
C LYS A 420 -7.05 -0.33 22.02
N LEU A 421 -6.89 0.11 20.78
CA LEU A 421 -7.92 0.88 20.09
C LEU A 421 -9.02 -0.04 19.57
N VAL A 422 -10.26 0.40 19.69
CA VAL A 422 -11.45 -0.21 19.10
C VAL A 422 -11.86 0.62 17.88
N LEU A 423 -11.84 -0.02 16.72
CA LEU A 423 -12.25 0.58 15.44
C LEU A 423 -13.69 0.15 15.17
N ARG A 424 -14.63 1.08 15.32
CA ARG A 424 -16.04 0.81 15.02
C ARG A 424 -16.31 1.02 13.54
N ILE A 425 -16.78 -0.02 12.85
CA ILE A 425 -17.00 -0.05 11.41
C ILE A 425 -18.50 -0.18 11.10
N ALA A 426 -18.98 0.66 10.18
CA ALA A 426 -20.37 0.62 9.72
C ALA A 426 -20.61 -0.51 8.70
N PRO A 427 -21.80 -1.15 8.72
CA PRO A 427 -22.16 -2.17 7.73
C PRO A 427 -22.23 -1.55 6.34
N THR A 428 -22.09 -2.39 5.33
CA THR A 428 -22.20 -2.10 3.89
C THR A 428 -21.09 -1.20 3.38
N SER A 429 -20.85 -0.03 3.98
CA SER A 429 -19.82 0.91 3.54
C SER A 429 -18.42 0.56 4.04
N HIS A 430 -18.32 -0.18 5.15
CA HIS A 430 -17.07 -0.44 5.86
C HIS A 430 -16.29 0.81 6.25
N HIS A 431 -16.97 1.94 6.47
CA HIS A 431 -16.33 3.15 6.98
C HIS A 431 -16.07 3.02 8.47
N ILE A 432 -14.93 3.51 8.92
CA ILE A 432 -14.68 3.77 10.34
C ILE A 432 -15.62 4.90 10.78
N VAL A 433 -16.42 4.64 11.80
CA VAL A 433 -17.37 5.60 12.38
C VAL A 433 -17.05 5.95 13.83
N SER A 434 -16.09 5.26 14.46
CA SER A 434 -15.54 5.63 15.76
C SER A 434 -14.16 5.03 15.97
N VAL A 435 -13.29 5.74 16.69
CA VAL A 435 -12.02 5.24 17.22
C VAL A 435 -12.03 5.50 18.72
N ASN A 436 -12.02 4.45 19.54
CA ASN A 436 -12.06 4.54 21.01
C ASN A 436 -11.00 3.66 21.65
N VAL A 437 -10.80 3.79 22.96
CA VAL A 437 -9.98 2.85 23.74
C VAL A 437 -10.87 1.72 24.26
N GLN A 438 -10.35 0.49 24.28
CA GLN A 438 -11.02 -0.64 24.90
C GLN A 438 -11.35 -0.34 26.37
N GLN A 439 -12.61 -0.49 26.75
CA GLN A 439 -13.06 -0.32 28.13
C GLN A 439 -13.02 -1.67 28.87
N THR A 440 -12.40 -1.70 30.05
CA THR A 440 -12.20 -2.92 30.84
C THR A 440 -13.46 -3.44 31.53
N GLN A 441 -14.55 -2.66 31.54
CA GLN A 441 -15.82 -2.97 32.24
C GLN A 441 -17.03 -2.97 31.30
N GLN A 442 -16.83 -3.08 30.00
CA GLN A 442 -17.95 -3.17 29.07
C GLN A 442 -18.56 -4.58 29.18
N ASP A 443 -19.89 -4.65 29.28
CA ASP A 443 -20.61 -5.92 29.28
C ASP A 443 -20.45 -6.59 27.89
N ASP A 444 -19.47 -7.48 27.79
CA ASP A 444 -19.10 -8.17 26.55
C ASP A 444 -20.21 -9.09 26.02
N SER A 445 -21.29 -9.32 26.79
CA SER A 445 -22.44 -10.12 26.37
C SER A 445 -23.16 -9.58 25.13
N ASN A 446 -22.98 -8.30 24.78
CA ASN A 446 -23.57 -7.66 23.61
C ASN A 446 -22.77 -7.88 22.31
N TYR A 447 -21.60 -8.51 22.38
CA TYR A 447 -20.71 -8.71 21.24
C TYR A 447 -20.63 -10.18 20.83
N GLU A 448 -20.52 -10.43 19.53
CA GLU A 448 -20.01 -11.69 18.99
C GLU A 448 -18.49 -11.59 18.87
N GLU A 449 -17.75 -12.31 19.70
CA GLU A 449 -16.29 -12.30 19.62
C GLU A 449 -15.78 -13.38 18.67
N ILE A 450 -14.90 -12.98 17.75
CA ILE A 450 -14.30 -13.86 16.77
C ILE A 450 -12.79 -13.68 16.78
N ALA A 451 -12.06 -14.75 17.06
CA ALA A 451 -10.61 -14.76 16.88
C ALA A 451 -10.28 -14.72 15.39
N ALA A 452 -9.47 -13.75 14.98
CA ALA A 452 -8.91 -13.65 13.65
C ALA A 452 -7.46 -14.14 13.64
N ALA A 453 -7.08 -14.85 12.58
CA ALA A 453 -5.70 -15.27 12.37
C ALA A 453 -4.81 -14.10 11.94
N TRP A 454 -3.53 -14.16 12.30
CA TRP A 454 -2.50 -13.33 11.68
C TRP A 454 -2.03 -13.97 10.37
N ASP A 455 -1.88 -13.17 9.32
CA ASP A 455 -1.12 -13.57 8.14
C ASP A 455 -0.23 -12.41 7.65
N ASN A 456 0.80 -12.74 6.88
CA ASN A 456 1.67 -11.75 6.27
C ASN A 456 1.04 -11.25 4.96
N TYR A 457 0.95 -9.94 4.76
CA TYR A 457 0.39 -9.36 3.53
C TYR A 457 1.01 -9.92 2.24
N HIS A 458 2.29 -10.33 2.26
CA HIS A 458 2.96 -10.88 1.09
C HIS A 458 2.40 -12.23 0.64
N THR A 459 1.63 -12.96 1.47
CA THR A 459 0.91 -14.17 1.02
C THR A 459 -0.13 -13.86 -0.06
N LEU A 460 -0.74 -12.67 -0.01
CA LEU A 460 -1.71 -12.21 -1.02
C LEU A 460 -1.09 -12.05 -2.42
N ARG A 461 0.24 -11.88 -2.51
CA ARG A 461 0.97 -11.72 -3.78
C ARG A 461 1.27 -13.05 -4.46
N SER A 462 1.00 -14.16 -3.78
CA SER A 462 1.16 -15.50 -4.31
C SER A 462 0.26 -16.43 -3.51
N LEU A 463 -1.02 -16.51 -3.84
CA LEU A 463 -1.98 -17.39 -3.17
C LEU A 463 -1.97 -18.78 -3.83
N PRO A 464 -2.28 -19.86 -3.10
CA PRO A 464 -2.54 -21.17 -3.71
C PRO A 464 -3.59 -21.07 -4.82
N HIS A 465 -3.37 -21.81 -5.90
CA HIS A 465 -4.30 -21.87 -7.03
C HIS A 465 -4.45 -23.33 -7.49
N ASP A 466 -5.67 -23.85 -7.40
CA ASP A 466 -5.97 -25.28 -7.60
C ASP A 466 -6.15 -25.68 -9.08
N TYR A 467 -5.71 -24.85 -10.03
CA TYR A 467 -5.88 -25.10 -11.45
C TYR A 467 -4.53 -25.16 -12.21
N PRO A 468 -4.08 -26.36 -12.63
CA PRO A 468 -2.89 -26.52 -13.46
C PRO A 468 -2.97 -25.69 -14.76
N PRO A 469 -1.84 -25.20 -15.32
CA PRO A 469 -0.47 -25.47 -14.92
C PRO A 469 0.11 -24.53 -13.84
N ILE A 470 -0.68 -23.58 -13.33
CA ILE A 470 -0.23 -22.54 -12.39
C ILE A 470 -0.67 -22.92 -10.97
N LYS A 471 0.28 -23.24 -10.10
CA LYS A 471 0.00 -23.67 -8.70
C LYS A 471 -0.22 -22.50 -7.75
N ARG A 472 0.24 -21.30 -8.12
CA ARG A 472 0.14 -20.09 -7.29
C ARG A 472 -0.15 -18.88 -8.15
N LYS A 473 -0.97 -17.97 -7.63
CA LYS A 473 -1.43 -16.79 -8.35
C LYS A 473 -1.55 -15.61 -7.41
N SER A 474 -0.98 -14.48 -7.80
CA SER A 474 -1.18 -13.22 -7.08
C SER A 474 -2.66 -12.82 -7.06
N LEU A 475 -3.13 -12.26 -5.95
CA LEU A 475 -4.43 -11.57 -5.86
C LEU A 475 -4.47 -10.35 -6.80
N PHE A 476 -3.31 -9.73 -7.03
CA PHE A 476 -3.13 -8.50 -7.79
C PHE A 476 -2.62 -8.79 -9.20
N GLN A 477 -3.18 -8.07 -10.18
CA GLN A 477 -2.67 -8.07 -11.55
C GLN A 477 -1.40 -7.20 -11.67
N GLU A 478 -0.73 -7.27 -12.82
CA GLU A 478 0.45 -6.45 -13.18
C GLU A 478 0.22 -4.93 -13.05
N ASN A 479 -1.05 -4.49 -13.10
CA ASN A 479 -1.45 -3.08 -12.92
C ASN A 479 -1.77 -2.73 -11.45
N ALA A 480 -1.41 -3.60 -10.51
CA ALA A 480 -1.68 -3.52 -9.07
C ALA A 480 -3.16 -3.61 -8.66
N ILE A 481 -4.07 -4.03 -9.53
CA ILE A 481 -5.52 -4.11 -9.24
C ILE A 481 -5.95 -5.55 -8.98
N VAL A 482 -6.86 -5.76 -8.02
CA VAL A 482 -7.54 -7.05 -7.84
C VAL A 482 -8.58 -7.26 -8.93
N THR A 483 -8.49 -8.38 -9.64
CA THR A 483 -9.41 -8.73 -10.74
C THR A 483 -10.87 -8.73 -10.27
N GLY A 484 -11.76 -8.12 -11.03
CA GLY A 484 -13.20 -8.08 -10.74
C GLY A 484 -13.63 -7.03 -9.70
N SER A 485 -12.68 -6.40 -9.00
CA SER A 485 -13.00 -5.39 -7.97
C SER A 485 -13.33 -4.00 -8.53
N GLN A 486 -13.37 -3.84 -9.85
CA GLN A 486 -13.57 -2.52 -10.45
C GLN A 486 -15.00 -1.98 -10.20
N ARG A 487 -15.07 -0.71 -9.80
CA ARG A 487 -16.32 -0.02 -9.49
C ARG A 487 -16.79 0.85 -10.66
N LYS A 488 -18.09 1.13 -10.73
CA LYS A 488 -18.66 1.98 -11.80
C LYS A 488 -18.15 3.42 -11.71
N GLU A 489 -17.74 3.87 -10.52
CA GLU A 489 -17.15 5.20 -10.31
C GLU A 489 -15.91 5.48 -11.18
N ARG A 490 -15.23 4.44 -11.69
CA ARG A 490 -14.13 4.60 -12.66
C ARG A 490 -14.51 5.41 -13.89
N TRP A 491 -15.78 5.36 -14.32
CA TRP A 491 -16.27 6.11 -15.48
C TRP A 491 -16.56 7.58 -15.16
N PHE A 492 -16.65 7.93 -13.89
CA PHE A 492 -16.87 9.29 -13.42
C PHE A 492 -15.56 9.97 -13.03
N PHE A 493 -14.67 9.25 -12.32
CA PHE A 493 -13.43 9.80 -11.79
C PHE A 493 -12.20 9.66 -12.70
N TRP A 494 -12.31 9.02 -13.88
CA TRP A 494 -11.19 8.94 -14.83
C TRP A 494 -10.55 10.29 -15.19
N PRO A 495 -11.29 11.43 -15.29
CA PRO A 495 -10.67 12.74 -15.59
C PRO A 495 -9.66 13.19 -14.53
N LEU A 496 -9.69 12.61 -13.34
CA LEU A 496 -8.78 12.92 -12.24
C LEU A 496 -7.45 12.16 -12.38
N GLY A 497 -7.33 11.31 -13.40
CA GLY A 497 -6.14 10.56 -13.72
C GLY A 497 -5.91 9.35 -12.83
N VAL A 498 -6.86 8.93 -12.00
CA VAL A 498 -6.76 7.71 -11.18
C VAL A 498 -7.31 6.52 -11.98
N PRO A 499 -6.48 5.57 -12.46
CA PRO A 499 -6.96 4.46 -13.28
C PRO A 499 -7.87 3.54 -12.47
N SER A 500 -9.07 3.27 -12.98
CA SER A 500 -10.03 2.37 -12.32
C SER A 500 -10.30 2.74 -10.86
N ALA A 501 -10.61 4.02 -10.59
CA ALA A 501 -11.02 4.49 -9.27
C ALA A 501 -12.04 3.54 -8.60
N GLY A 502 -11.84 3.25 -7.32
CA GLY A 502 -12.64 2.31 -6.55
C GLY A 502 -12.21 0.84 -6.59
N ALA A 503 -11.35 0.44 -7.53
CA ALA A 503 -10.83 -0.93 -7.56
C ALA A 503 -9.84 -1.17 -6.41
N MET A 504 -9.85 -2.38 -5.84
CA MET A 504 -8.92 -2.77 -4.77
C MET A 504 -7.49 -2.87 -5.31
N ARG A 505 -6.51 -2.47 -4.51
CA ARG A 505 -5.13 -2.30 -4.96
C ARG A 505 -4.11 -3.02 -4.10
N GLN A 506 -2.97 -3.29 -4.72
CA GLN A 506 -1.77 -3.71 -4.05
C GLN A 506 -1.15 -2.55 -3.25
N TRP A 507 -0.53 -2.87 -2.12
CA TRP A 507 0.36 -1.97 -1.39
C TRP A 507 1.36 -1.27 -2.33
N GLY A 508 1.64 0.00 -2.04
CA GLY A 508 2.48 0.84 -2.89
C GLY A 508 1.80 1.37 -4.15
N ASN A 509 0.49 1.18 -4.33
CA ASN A 509 -0.22 1.66 -5.52
C ASN A 509 -1.49 2.47 -5.22
N HIS A 510 -1.69 2.86 -3.96
CA HIS A 510 -2.85 3.63 -3.49
C HIS A 510 -2.66 5.12 -3.77
N ALA A 511 -3.29 5.63 -4.82
CA ALA A 511 -3.51 7.06 -4.99
C ALA A 511 -4.61 7.52 -4.02
N THR A 512 -4.27 8.41 -3.09
CA THR A 512 -5.15 8.82 -1.99
C THR A 512 -5.68 10.24 -2.11
N ALA A 513 -5.38 10.92 -3.21
CA ALA A 513 -5.92 12.24 -3.51
C ALA A 513 -6.52 12.28 -4.92
N PHE A 514 -7.70 12.86 -5.04
CA PHE A 514 -8.33 13.15 -6.33
C PHE A 514 -7.89 14.49 -6.89
N ILE A 515 -7.53 15.43 -6.02
CA ILE A 515 -6.99 16.74 -6.38
C ILE A 515 -5.56 16.83 -5.85
N GLY A 516 -4.61 17.20 -6.72
CA GLY A 516 -3.19 16.99 -6.46
C GLY A 516 -2.70 15.59 -6.82
N ARG A 517 -1.57 15.19 -6.24
CA ARG A 517 -1.03 13.82 -6.30
C ARG A 517 -0.57 13.44 -4.90
N ARG A 518 -1.06 12.31 -4.38
CA ARG A 518 -0.66 11.77 -3.08
C ARG A 518 -0.74 10.25 -3.09
N HIS A 519 0.25 9.58 -2.52
CA HIS A 519 0.22 8.13 -2.30
C HIS A 519 0.20 7.79 -0.81
N PHE A 520 -0.41 6.65 -0.47
CA PHE A 520 -0.48 6.18 0.91
C PHE A 520 0.91 5.82 1.48
N ASP A 521 1.83 5.37 0.63
CA ASP A 521 3.20 4.97 0.97
C ASP A 521 4.25 6.06 0.70
N GLU A 522 3.84 7.34 0.58
CA GLU A 522 4.81 8.41 0.41
C GLU A 522 5.74 8.52 1.62
N PRO A 523 7.07 8.69 1.40
CA PRO A 523 8.03 8.82 2.48
C PRO A 523 7.72 9.99 3.40
N TYR A 524 7.42 11.17 2.84
CA TYR A 524 7.22 12.41 3.59
C TYR A 524 5.73 12.75 3.79
N LEU A 525 4.84 11.74 3.75
CA LEU A 525 3.39 11.93 3.78
C LEU A 525 2.91 12.86 4.90
N PHE A 526 3.49 12.73 6.10
CA PHE A 526 3.06 13.47 7.28
C PHE A 526 3.62 14.90 7.35
N GLU A 527 4.79 15.17 6.77
CA GLU A 527 5.43 16.50 6.81
C GLU A 527 4.63 17.56 6.07
N HIS A 528 3.84 17.14 5.06
CA HIS A 528 2.96 18.04 4.32
C HIS A 528 1.64 18.34 5.06
N ALA A 529 1.28 17.53 6.05
CA ALA A 529 -0.06 17.55 6.66
C ALA A 529 -0.05 17.88 8.16
N PHE A 530 1.07 17.70 8.85
CA PHE A 530 1.16 17.82 10.30
C PHE A 530 2.43 18.55 10.74
N THR A 531 2.31 19.23 11.86
CA THR A 531 3.43 19.80 12.62
C THR A 531 3.50 19.12 13.99
N ALA A 532 4.68 19.13 14.60
CA ALA A 532 4.84 18.68 15.97
C ALA A 532 3.93 19.49 16.90
N GLY A 533 3.14 18.79 17.71
CA GLY A 533 2.39 19.36 18.82
C GLY A 533 3.31 19.57 20.03
N GLU A 534 2.91 20.46 20.93
CA GLU A 534 3.50 20.50 22.27
C GLU A 534 3.01 19.26 23.05
N PRO A 535 3.92 18.53 23.74
CA PRO A 535 3.58 17.31 24.48
C PRO A 535 2.63 17.53 25.65
#